data_AF-A0A6A7S9J3-F1
#
_entry.id   AF-A0A6A7S9J3-F1
#
_cell.length_a   1.000
_cell.length_b   1.000
_cell.length_c   1.000
_cell.angle_alpha   90.00
_cell.angle_beta   90.00
_cell.angle_gamma   90.00
#
_symmetry.space_group_name_H-M   'P 1'
#
loop_
_entity.id
_entity.type
_entity.pdbx_description
1 polymer ?
#
loop_
_entity_poly.entity_id
_entity_poly.type
_entity_poly.pdbx_seq_one_letter_code
_entity_poly.pdbx_strand_id
1 'polypeptide(L)'
;MMSLKFEKRPEPSRAMLYAAPLIAGALTLAFGLVIFAALGKAPLNAFYVFFIQPVNSLYGLGELTIKAAPLILIAAGLTVGFRAGVWNIGAEGQLVLGGICGGTVALVFHGVDAWWVLPLMLLAGTLGGMAWAAIPALLRTRFNTSEILVSLMLVYVAELLLVYLVNGPLQNPEGFGFPESRLFSESATWSPLIEGIRMNPSFLIALGALVGLYFLLSRLYLGFQIRTAGLAPDAAHYAGINASRMTWLSLLIGGGAAGLAGVNEVAGPIGQLLPDISPEYGFAAIIVAYLGRLHPVGILFAGLLMALIYLGGESAQIALQVPDSVTGVFQGMLLFFILAVDFFVNFRLRMARRSQEGTN
;
A
#
# COMPACT_ATOMS: atom_id res chain seq x y z
N MET A 1 -18.57 42.16 -4.48
CA MET A 1 -18.05 40.89 -5.01
C MET A 1 -18.46 39.75 -4.08
N MET A 2 -19.19 38.76 -4.58
CA MET A 2 -19.46 37.51 -3.84
C MET A 2 -18.14 36.74 -3.71
N SER A 3 -17.83 36.21 -2.52
CA SER A 3 -16.70 35.28 -2.37
C SER A 3 -17.23 33.87 -2.12
N LEU A 4 -16.68 32.91 -2.86
CA LEU A 4 -16.90 31.49 -2.60
C LEU A 4 -16.11 31.13 -1.34
N LYS A 5 -16.79 30.67 -0.28
CA LYS A 5 -16.16 30.16 0.93
C LYS A 5 -16.50 28.68 1.10
N PHE A 6 -15.50 27.88 1.43
CA PHE A 6 -15.68 26.49 1.83
C PHE A 6 -16.07 26.45 3.31
N GLU A 7 -17.24 25.90 3.61
CA GLU A 7 -17.70 25.70 4.98
C GLU A 7 -17.72 24.20 5.30
N LYS A 8 -17.08 23.79 6.40
CA LYS A 8 -17.10 22.40 6.84
C LYS A 8 -18.53 21.99 7.18
N ARG A 9 -19.01 20.88 6.64
CA ARG A 9 -20.34 20.35 6.95
C ARG A 9 -20.34 19.82 8.39
N PRO A 10 -21.33 20.18 9.23
CA PRO A 10 -21.41 19.70 10.61
C PRO A 10 -21.66 18.19 10.67
N GLU A 11 -22.44 17.64 9.72
CA GLU A 11 -22.64 16.20 9.56
C GLU A 11 -22.55 15.81 8.07
N PRO A 12 -21.51 15.09 7.64
CA PRO A 12 -21.47 14.52 6.30
C PRO A 12 -22.54 13.43 6.14
N SER A 13 -23.21 13.41 4.99
CA SER A 13 -24.24 12.40 4.70
C SER A 13 -23.62 11.00 4.65
N ARG A 14 -24.17 10.06 5.44
CA ARG A 14 -23.74 8.66 5.44
C ARG A 14 -23.83 8.02 4.06
N ALA A 15 -24.85 8.36 3.28
CA ALA A 15 -25.00 7.86 1.91
C ALA A 15 -23.85 8.35 1.01
N MET A 16 -23.45 9.62 1.14
CA MET A 16 -22.35 10.19 0.37
C MET A 16 -20.98 9.63 0.79
N LEU A 17 -20.81 9.24 2.06
CA LEU A 17 -19.59 8.59 2.54
C LEU A 17 -19.39 7.21 1.89
N TYR A 18 -20.45 6.43 1.70
CA TYR A 18 -20.38 5.15 0.99
C TYR A 18 -20.34 5.31 -0.54
N ALA A 19 -21.01 6.32 -1.08
CA ALA A 19 -20.98 6.60 -2.51
C ALA A 19 -19.64 7.18 -2.99
N ALA A 20 -18.89 7.85 -2.12
CA ALA A 20 -17.66 8.56 -2.50
C ALA A 20 -16.61 7.68 -3.22
N PRO A 21 -16.22 6.50 -2.69
CA PRO A 21 -15.37 5.54 -3.40
C PRO A 21 -15.89 5.13 -4.78
N LEU A 22 -17.20 4.91 -4.89
CA LEU A 22 -17.84 4.49 -6.15
C LEU A 22 -17.85 5.61 -7.18
N ILE A 23 -18.12 6.85 -6.74
CA ILE A 23 -18.06 8.04 -7.60
C ILE A 23 -16.62 8.26 -8.08
N ALA A 24 -15.63 8.16 -7.18
CA ALA A 24 -14.23 8.30 -7.55
C ALA A 24 -13.81 7.24 -8.58
N GLY A 25 -14.18 5.97 -8.36
CA GLY A 25 -13.95 4.89 -9.33
C GLY A 25 -14.62 5.15 -10.68
N ALA A 26 -15.89 5.59 -10.68
CA ALA A 26 -16.61 5.93 -11.91
C ALA A 26 -15.96 7.10 -12.68
N LEU A 27 -15.47 8.12 -11.97
CA LEU A 27 -14.71 9.23 -12.58
C LEU A 27 -13.38 8.74 -13.15
N THR A 28 -12.65 7.86 -12.45
CA THR A 28 -11.43 7.24 -12.96
C THR A 28 -11.69 6.48 -14.25
N LEU A 29 -12.77 5.70 -14.32
CA LEU A 29 -13.18 4.99 -15.53
C LEU A 29 -13.56 5.97 -16.66
N ALA A 30 -14.34 7.00 -16.37
CA ALA A 30 -14.75 7.98 -17.38
C ALA A 30 -13.55 8.71 -18.00
N PHE A 31 -12.61 9.19 -17.17
CA PHE A 31 -11.40 9.85 -17.66
C PHE A 31 -10.39 8.86 -18.27
N GLY A 32 -10.36 7.61 -17.81
CA GLY A 32 -9.58 6.55 -18.45
C GLY A 32 -9.96 6.34 -19.92
N LEU A 33 -11.25 6.41 -20.25
CA LEU A 33 -11.72 6.34 -21.64
C LEU A 33 -11.16 7.49 -22.48
N VAL A 34 -11.14 8.69 -21.91
CA VAL A 34 -10.59 9.89 -22.55
C VAL A 34 -9.09 9.73 -22.80
N ILE A 35 -8.35 9.17 -21.84
CA ILE A 35 -6.90 8.92 -21.99
C ILE A 35 -6.64 7.92 -23.12
N PHE A 36 -7.34 6.79 -23.15
CA PHE A 36 -7.15 5.83 -24.25
C PHE A 36 -7.53 6.41 -25.61
N ALA A 37 -8.58 7.23 -25.68
CA ALA A 37 -8.92 7.97 -26.90
C ALA A 37 -7.80 8.93 -27.30
N ALA A 38 -7.23 9.68 -26.35
CA ALA A 38 -6.12 10.61 -26.59
C ALA A 38 -4.83 9.88 -27.04
N LEU A 39 -4.62 8.64 -26.60
CA LEU A 39 -3.52 7.76 -27.04
C LEU A 39 -3.79 7.09 -28.40
N GLY A 40 -4.90 7.44 -29.08
CA GLY A 40 -5.27 6.86 -30.37
C GLY A 40 -5.70 5.38 -30.30
N LYS A 41 -6.08 4.89 -29.11
CA LYS A 41 -6.56 3.52 -28.91
C LYS A 41 -8.08 3.52 -28.87
N ALA A 42 -8.69 2.47 -29.44
CA ALA A 42 -10.14 2.29 -29.38
C ALA A 42 -10.60 2.16 -27.91
N PRO A 43 -11.38 3.11 -27.35
CA PRO A 43 -11.57 3.20 -25.89
C PRO A 43 -12.25 1.97 -25.30
N LEU A 44 -13.26 1.41 -25.98
CA LEU A 44 -13.97 0.23 -25.52
C LEU A 44 -13.07 -1.02 -25.50
N ASN A 45 -12.26 -1.20 -26.55
CA ASN A 45 -11.29 -2.31 -26.59
C ASN A 45 -10.22 -2.14 -25.51
N ALA A 46 -9.72 -0.92 -25.34
CA ALA A 46 -8.74 -0.62 -24.31
C ALA A 46 -9.28 -0.91 -22.90
N PHE A 47 -10.55 -0.58 -22.63
CA PHE A 47 -11.23 -0.92 -21.38
C PHE A 47 -11.39 -2.41 -21.16
N TYR A 48 -11.74 -3.15 -22.22
CA TYR A 48 -11.84 -4.61 -22.14
C TYR A 48 -10.48 -5.23 -21.80
N VAL A 49 -9.42 -4.82 -22.51
CA VAL A 49 -8.04 -5.28 -22.25
C VAL A 49 -7.58 -4.92 -20.85
N PHE A 50 -7.96 -3.75 -20.34
CA PHE A 50 -7.50 -3.25 -19.04
C PHE A 50 -8.27 -3.87 -17.87
N PHE A 51 -9.60 -3.97 -17.92
CA PHE A 51 -10.41 -4.37 -16.75
C PHE A 51 -10.99 -5.78 -16.84
N ILE A 52 -11.19 -6.32 -18.04
CA ILE A 52 -11.90 -7.59 -18.23
C ILE A 52 -10.92 -8.71 -18.54
N GLN A 53 -10.01 -8.51 -19.48
CA GLN A 53 -9.03 -9.50 -19.90
C GLN A 53 -8.21 -10.08 -18.73
N PRO A 54 -7.74 -9.29 -17.73
CA PRO A 54 -6.96 -9.83 -16.61
C PRO A 54 -7.74 -10.77 -15.71
N VAL A 55 -9.07 -10.68 -15.69
CA VAL A 55 -9.94 -11.50 -14.81
C VAL A 55 -10.77 -12.53 -15.58
N ASN A 56 -10.58 -12.62 -16.89
CA ASN A 56 -11.34 -13.53 -17.75
C ASN A 56 -10.83 -14.98 -17.74
N SER A 57 -9.81 -15.29 -16.95
CA SER A 57 -9.26 -16.64 -16.82
C SER A 57 -8.97 -16.98 -15.35
N LEU A 58 -9.01 -18.28 -15.01
CA LEU A 58 -8.62 -18.75 -13.67
C LEU A 58 -7.18 -18.38 -13.33
N TYR A 59 -6.29 -18.41 -14.32
CA TYR A 59 -4.91 -17.95 -14.17
C TYR A 59 -4.85 -16.47 -13.77
N GLY A 60 -5.60 -15.62 -14.48
CA GLY A 60 -5.67 -14.19 -14.21
C GLY A 60 -6.29 -13.85 -12.84
N LEU A 61 -7.27 -14.64 -12.39
CA LEU A 61 -7.77 -14.54 -11.01
C LEU A 61 -6.68 -14.91 -9.98
N GLY A 62 -5.82 -15.88 -10.31
CA GLY A 62 -4.61 -16.19 -9.54
C GLY A 62 -3.68 -14.99 -9.44
N GLU A 63 -3.30 -14.39 -10.57
CA GLU A 63 -2.48 -13.17 -10.61
C GLU A 63 -3.07 -12.03 -9.80
N LEU A 64 -4.39 -11.86 -9.87
CA LEU A 64 -5.10 -10.81 -9.12
C LEU A 64 -4.86 -10.97 -7.62
N THR A 65 -4.92 -12.19 -7.11
CA THR A 65 -4.68 -12.45 -5.68
C THR A 65 -3.22 -12.24 -5.27
N ILE A 66 -2.27 -12.56 -6.15
CA ILE A 66 -0.84 -12.36 -5.90
C ILE A 66 -0.55 -10.86 -5.77
N LYS A 67 -1.00 -10.05 -6.75
CA LYS A 67 -0.82 -8.59 -6.73
C LYS A 67 -1.62 -7.92 -5.60
N ALA A 68 -2.78 -8.44 -5.25
CA ALA A 68 -3.60 -7.88 -4.18
C ALA A 68 -3.03 -8.15 -2.78
N ALA A 69 -2.31 -9.24 -2.57
CA ALA A 69 -1.77 -9.62 -1.28
C ALA A 69 -0.86 -8.55 -0.64
N PRO A 70 0.21 -8.05 -1.29
CA PRO A 70 1.06 -7.01 -0.70
C PRO A 70 0.30 -5.70 -0.48
N LEU A 71 -0.55 -5.29 -1.44
CA LEU A 71 -1.37 -4.09 -1.33
C LEU A 71 -2.30 -4.11 -0.12
N ILE A 72 -3.02 -5.22 0.09
CA ILE A 72 -3.94 -5.39 1.23
C ILE A 72 -3.17 -5.43 2.53
N LEU A 73 -2.05 -6.15 2.58
CA LEU A 73 -1.25 -6.33 3.78
C LEU A 73 -0.64 -5.01 4.25
N ILE A 74 -0.02 -4.25 3.34
CA ILE A 74 0.53 -2.92 3.64
C ILE A 74 -0.60 -1.98 4.07
N ALA A 75 -1.70 -1.91 3.31
CA ALA A 75 -2.83 -1.03 3.62
C ALA A 75 -3.45 -1.35 4.99
N ALA A 76 -3.49 -2.62 5.38
CA ALA A 76 -3.96 -3.05 6.69
C ALA A 76 -3.06 -2.51 7.81
N GLY A 77 -1.73 -2.59 7.65
CA GLY A 77 -0.76 -2.01 8.58
C GLY A 77 -0.85 -0.49 8.65
N LEU A 78 -0.87 0.19 7.48
CA LEU A 78 -0.99 1.65 7.37
C LEU A 78 -2.26 2.19 8.03
N THR A 79 -3.36 1.43 7.96
CA THR A 79 -4.64 1.80 8.56
C THR A 79 -4.54 2.03 10.07
N VAL A 80 -3.66 1.32 10.76
CA VAL A 80 -3.42 1.52 12.20
C VAL A 80 -2.86 2.92 12.46
N GLY A 81 -1.84 3.32 11.68
CA GLY A 81 -1.23 4.65 11.79
C GLY A 81 -2.16 5.77 11.37
N PHE A 82 -2.83 5.65 10.22
CA PHE A 82 -3.75 6.68 9.73
C PHE A 82 -4.91 6.92 10.70
N ARG A 83 -5.39 5.89 11.40
CA ARG A 83 -6.40 6.07 12.46
C ARG A 83 -5.84 6.71 13.73
N ALA A 84 -4.54 6.58 14.00
CA ALA A 84 -3.85 7.25 15.10
C ALA A 84 -3.42 8.69 14.77
N GLY A 85 -3.63 9.16 13.53
CA GLY A 85 -3.10 10.44 13.05
C GLY A 85 -1.60 10.42 12.74
N VAL A 86 -1.00 9.24 12.61
CA VAL A 86 0.43 9.03 12.33
C VAL A 86 0.58 8.60 10.87
N TRP A 87 1.39 9.34 10.11
CA TRP A 87 1.55 9.11 8.69
C TRP A 87 2.83 8.35 8.39
N ASN A 88 2.69 7.19 7.74
CA ASN A 88 3.81 6.36 7.31
C ASN A 88 3.84 6.30 5.78
N ILE A 89 4.60 7.21 5.16
CA ILE A 89 4.76 7.22 3.69
C ILE A 89 5.86 6.24 3.26
N GLY A 90 6.81 5.95 4.14
CA GLY A 90 7.93 5.05 3.89
C GLY A 90 7.63 3.55 3.88
N ALA A 91 6.37 3.16 3.64
CA ALA A 91 5.99 1.75 3.56
C ALA A 91 6.69 1.01 2.41
N GLU A 92 6.97 1.71 1.31
CA GLU A 92 7.76 1.17 0.19
C GLU A 92 9.16 0.75 0.66
N GLY A 93 9.89 1.64 1.33
CA GLY A 93 11.21 1.30 1.88
C GLY A 93 11.15 0.20 2.94
N GLN A 94 10.08 0.13 3.74
CA GLN A 94 9.88 -0.94 4.72
C GLN A 94 9.61 -2.29 4.05
N LEU A 95 8.91 -2.30 2.92
CA LEU A 95 8.75 -3.47 2.05
C LEU A 95 10.10 -3.90 1.50
N VAL A 96 10.88 -2.97 0.95
CA VAL A 96 12.21 -3.25 0.40
C VAL A 96 13.14 -3.86 1.45
N LEU A 97 13.21 -3.26 2.64
CA LEU A 97 14.01 -3.82 3.75
C LEU A 97 13.50 -5.18 4.22
N GLY A 98 12.18 -5.39 4.24
CA GLY A 98 11.62 -6.71 4.55
C GLY A 98 12.03 -7.76 3.51
N GLY A 99 11.97 -7.41 2.23
CA GLY A 99 12.46 -8.23 1.12
C GLY A 99 13.94 -8.55 1.26
N ILE A 100 14.79 -7.56 1.54
CA ILE A 100 16.24 -7.76 1.79
C ILE A 100 16.46 -8.73 2.95
N CYS A 101 15.84 -8.49 4.11
CA CYS A 101 16.06 -9.31 5.30
C CYS A 101 15.56 -10.75 5.10
N GLY A 102 14.37 -10.94 4.51
CA GLY A 102 13.84 -12.26 4.20
C GLY A 102 14.64 -12.97 3.10
N GLY A 103 14.97 -12.27 2.02
CA GLY A 103 15.79 -12.81 0.93
C GLY A 103 17.20 -13.18 1.39
N THR A 104 17.80 -12.41 2.30
CA THR A 104 19.11 -12.76 2.89
C THR A 104 19.04 -14.10 3.64
N VAL A 105 17.96 -14.36 4.39
CA VAL A 105 17.76 -15.67 5.03
C VAL A 105 17.67 -16.80 4.00
N ALA A 106 16.93 -16.60 2.90
CA ALA A 106 16.85 -17.57 1.81
C ALA A 106 18.23 -17.87 1.20
N LEU A 107 19.07 -16.85 1.03
CA LEU A 107 20.40 -16.97 0.45
C LEU A 107 21.41 -17.62 1.42
N VAL A 108 21.33 -17.30 2.72
CA VAL A 108 22.20 -17.90 3.74
C VAL A 108 21.92 -19.39 3.91
N PHE A 109 20.65 -19.80 3.83
CA PHE A 109 20.22 -21.21 3.89
C PHE A 109 19.99 -21.81 2.49
N HIS A 110 20.63 -21.27 1.47
CA HIS A 110 20.51 -21.78 0.10
C HIS A 110 20.96 -23.26 0.03
N GLY A 111 20.11 -24.11 -0.57
CA GLY A 111 20.34 -25.56 -0.67
C GLY A 111 19.93 -26.35 0.59
N VAL A 112 19.35 -25.70 1.61
CA VAL A 112 18.80 -26.38 2.79
C VAL A 112 17.31 -26.67 2.58
N ASP A 113 16.97 -27.95 2.44
CA ASP A 113 15.58 -28.40 2.31
C ASP A 113 14.92 -28.53 3.68
N ALA A 114 14.51 -27.40 4.26
CA ALA A 114 13.83 -27.39 5.54
C ALA A 114 12.61 -26.46 5.58
N TRP A 115 11.50 -26.97 6.10
CA TRP A 115 10.22 -26.28 6.18
C TRP A 115 10.26 -24.99 7.03
N TRP A 116 11.24 -24.86 7.94
CA TRP A 116 11.39 -23.70 8.83
C TRP A 116 12.05 -22.49 8.17
N VAL A 117 12.66 -22.66 6.99
CA VAL A 117 13.34 -21.56 6.27
C VAL A 117 12.33 -20.46 5.94
N LEU A 118 11.18 -20.82 5.37
CA LEU A 118 10.16 -19.85 4.99
C LEU A 118 9.55 -19.09 6.20
N PRO A 119 9.13 -19.74 7.31
CA PRO A 119 8.76 -19.03 8.54
C PRO A 119 9.85 -18.09 9.08
N LEU A 120 11.13 -18.50 8.99
CA LEU A 120 12.25 -17.66 9.41
C LEU A 120 12.41 -16.44 8.49
N MET A 121 12.21 -16.60 7.18
CA MET A 121 12.20 -15.48 6.23
C MET A 121 11.08 -14.49 6.56
N LEU A 122 9.86 -14.98 6.82
CA LEU A 122 8.71 -14.14 7.17
C LEU A 122 8.98 -13.34 8.45
N LEU A 123 9.56 -14.00 9.47
CA LEU A 123 9.93 -13.34 10.72
C LEU A 123 11.04 -12.30 10.48
N ALA A 124 12.10 -12.66 9.77
CA ALA A 124 13.22 -11.77 9.48
C ALA A 124 12.79 -10.54 8.70
N GLY A 125 11.95 -10.68 7.67
CA GLY A 125 11.47 -9.53 6.92
C GLY A 125 10.43 -8.69 7.66
N THR A 126 9.57 -9.30 8.50
CA THR A 126 8.69 -8.54 9.40
C THR A 126 9.53 -7.69 10.36
N LEU A 127 10.56 -8.28 10.98
CA LEU A 127 11.47 -7.56 11.86
C LEU A 127 12.32 -6.52 11.12
N GLY A 128 12.73 -6.79 9.88
CA GLY A 128 13.43 -5.84 9.02
C GLY A 128 12.61 -4.61 8.72
N GLY A 129 11.34 -4.80 8.29
CA GLY A 129 10.41 -3.70 8.07
C GLY A 129 10.08 -2.92 9.36
N MET A 130 9.93 -3.62 10.49
CA MET A 130 9.78 -2.99 11.81
C MET A 130 11.01 -2.16 12.20
N ALA A 131 12.21 -2.69 12.00
CA ALA A 131 13.46 -1.98 12.30
C ALA A 131 13.62 -0.74 11.43
N TRP A 132 13.23 -0.81 10.15
CA TRP A 132 13.23 0.37 9.27
C TRP A 132 12.22 1.43 9.71
N ALA A 133 11.02 1.01 10.09
CA ALA A 133 9.98 1.90 10.61
C ALA A 133 10.28 2.46 12.02
N ALA A 134 11.16 1.79 12.78
CA ALA A 134 11.62 2.28 14.08
C ALA A 134 12.43 3.58 13.96
N ILE A 135 13.10 3.81 12.81
CA ILE A 135 13.90 5.02 12.58
C ILE A 135 13.01 6.28 12.60
N PRO A 136 11.97 6.43 11.75
CA PRO A 136 11.07 7.59 11.83
C PRO A 136 10.31 7.63 13.16
N ALA A 137 10.01 6.49 13.79
CA ALA A 137 9.35 6.45 15.10
C ALA A 137 10.22 7.07 16.21
N LEU A 138 11.49 6.69 16.25
CA LEU A 138 12.47 7.23 17.18
C LEU A 138 12.63 8.72 16.92
N LEU A 139 12.89 9.13 15.68
CA LEU A 139 13.14 10.53 15.36
C LEU A 139 11.94 11.43 15.67
N ARG A 140 10.73 10.96 15.36
CA ARG A 140 9.49 11.65 15.74
C ARG A 140 9.33 11.77 17.24
N THR A 141 9.51 10.69 17.99
CA THR A 141 9.21 10.68 19.43
C THR A 141 10.28 11.34 20.29
N ARG A 142 11.54 11.33 19.86
CA ARG A 142 12.67 11.93 20.58
C ARG A 142 12.98 13.36 20.17
N PHE A 143 12.80 13.69 18.89
CA PHE A 143 13.22 14.98 18.32
C PHE A 143 12.08 15.75 17.64
N ASN A 144 10.85 15.23 17.69
CA ASN A 144 9.66 15.86 17.09
C ASN A 144 9.82 16.18 15.60
N THR A 145 10.57 15.35 14.86
CA THR A 145 10.73 15.50 13.41
C THR A 145 9.43 15.18 12.67
N SER A 146 9.33 15.58 11.41
CA SER A 146 8.24 15.13 10.53
C SER A 146 8.45 13.67 10.14
N GLU A 147 7.60 12.77 10.64
CA GLU A 147 7.58 11.35 10.28
C GLU A 147 7.30 11.15 8.78
N ILE A 148 6.56 12.08 8.16
CA ILE A 148 6.25 12.07 6.72
C ILE A 148 7.54 12.22 5.92
N LEU A 149 8.33 13.27 6.19
CA LEU A 149 9.55 13.55 5.44
C LEU A 149 10.62 12.48 5.69
N VAL A 150 10.83 12.08 6.94
CA VAL A 150 11.84 11.07 7.28
C VAL A 150 11.50 9.73 6.64
N SER A 151 10.24 9.27 6.76
CA SER A 151 9.84 7.99 6.17
C SER A 151 9.92 7.99 4.65
N LEU A 152 9.53 9.10 3.99
CA LEU A 152 9.67 9.24 2.54
C LEU A 152 11.13 9.21 2.09
N MET A 153 12.03 9.95 2.76
CA MET A 153 13.45 9.97 2.38
C MET A 153 14.13 8.61 2.58
N LEU A 154 13.71 7.85 3.58
CA LEU A 154 14.22 6.50 3.83
C LEU A 154 13.80 5.47 2.78
N VAL A 155 12.82 5.76 1.92
CA VAL A 155 12.47 4.90 0.78
C VAL A 155 13.64 4.82 -0.20
N TYR A 156 14.15 5.97 -0.64
CA TYR A 156 15.28 6.02 -1.57
C TYR A 156 16.54 5.34 -1.01
N VAL A 157 16.78 5.48 0.31
CA VAL A 157 17.90 4.81 0.97
C VAL A 157 17.72 3.29 0.93
N ALA A 158 16.50 2.78 1.13
CA ALA A 158 16.20 1.36 1.07
C ALA A 158 16.41 0.77 -0.34
N GLU A 159 15.90 1.46 -1.36
CA GLU A 159 16.05 1.07 -2.77
C GLU A 159 17.52 1.05 -3.19
N LEU A 160 18.27 2.12 -2.86
CA LEU A 160 19.71 2.17 -3.15
C LEU A 160 20.50 1.11 -2.37
N LEU A 161 20.07 0.78 -1.16
CA LEU A 161 20.67 -0.31 -0.38
C LEU A 161 20.42 -1.67 -1.04
N LEU A 162 19.21 -1.93 -1.53
CA LEU A 162 18.89 -3.15 -2.29
C LEU A 162 19.80 -3.25 -3.51
N VAL A 163 19.88 -2.20 -4.32
CA VAL A 163 20.75 -2.12 -5.50
C VAL A 163 22.21 -2.40 -5.14
N TYR A 164 22.72 -1.78 -4.07
CA TYR A 164 24.08 -2.02 -3.59
C TYR A 164 24.31 -3.50 -3.21
N LEU A 165 23.35 -4.12 -2.53
CA LEU A 165 23.48 -5.50 -2.07
C LEU A 165 23.47 -6.50 -3.23
N VAL A 166 22.56 -6.35 -4.19
CA VAL A 166 22.47 -7.27 -5.35
C VAL A 166 23.58 -7.07 -6.37
N ASN A 167 24.26 -5.92 -6.36
CA ASN A 167 25.49 -5.68 -7.14
C ASN A 167 26.78 -6.08 -6.38
N GLY A 168 26.67 -6.45 -5.11
CA GLY A 168 27.82 -6.67 -4.24
C GLY A 168 27.64 -7.93 -3.40
N PRO A 169 27.45 -7.83 -2.07
CA PRO A 169 27.48 -9.00 -1.18
C PRO A 169 26.47 -10.11 -1.49
N LEU A 170 25.31 -9.79 -2.07
CA LEU A 170 24.24 -10.75 -2.36
C LEU A 170 24.18 -11.15 -3.84
N GLN A 171 25.11 -10.66 -4.66
CA GLN A 171 25.17 -10.98 -6.08
C GLN A 171 25.37 -12.48 -6.30
N ASN A 172 24.67 -13.04 -7.29
CA ASN A 172 24.90 -14.42 -7.72
C ASN A 172 26.33 -14.57 -8.31
N PRO A 173 27.20 -15.41 -7.70
CA PRO A 173 28.53 -15.67 -8.27
C PRO A 173 28.48 -16.31 -9.67
N GLU A 174 27.38 -16.99 -10.00
CA GLU A 174 27.15 -17.65 -11.29
C GLU A 174 26.31 -16.78 -12.25
N GLY A 175 25.90 -15.57 -11.83
CA GLY A 175 25.03 -14.68 -12.59
C GLY A 175 25.73 -13.83 -13.64
N PHE A 176 26.96 -14.18 -14.07
CA PHE A 176 27.72 -13.48 -15.12
C PHE A 176 27.82 -11.94 -14.98
N GLY A 177 27.74 -11.41 -13.76
CA GLY A 177 27.80 -9.97 -13.49
C GLY A 177 26.46 -9.25 -13.58
N PHE A 178 25.33 -9.95 -13.79
CA PHE A 178 24.00 -9.37 -13.64
C PHE A 178 23.72 -9.01 -12.17
N PRO A 179 23.01 -7.90 -11.91
CA PRO A 179 22.76 -7.39 -10.56
C PRO A 179 21.58 -8.11 -9.90
N GLU A 180 21.67 -9.43 -9.76
CA GLU A 180 20.63 -10.28 -9.17
C GLU A 180 21.23 -11.25 -8.16
N SER A 181 20.43 -11.64 -7.17
CA SER A 181 20.83 -12.72 -6.27
C SER A 181 20.68 -14.09 -6.92
N ARG A 182 21.11 -15.14 -6.21
CA ARG A 182 20.71 -16.50 -6.59
C ARG A 182 19.20 -16.66 -6.51
N LEU A 183 18.66 -17.56 -7.33
CA LEU A 183 17.33 -18.10 -7.14
C LEU A 183 17.23 -18.77 -5.76
N PHE A 184 16.12 -18.52 -5.09
CA PHE A 184 15.82 -19.14 -3.81
C PHE A 184 15.56 -20.65 -4.01
N SER A 185 15.89 -21.45 -3.00
CA SER A 185 15.53 -22.88 -2.99
C SER A 185 14.02 -23.07 -2.90
N GLU A 186 13.52 -24.25 -3.28
CA GLU A 186 12.09 -24.58 -3.14
C GLU A 186 11.59 -24.40 -1.70
N SER A 187 12.43 -24.72 -0.71
CA SER A 187 12.15 -24.50 0.72
C SER A 187 11.97 -23.03 1.14
N ALA A 188 12.43 -22.10 0.30
CA ALA A 188 12.41 -20.66 0.52
C ALA A 188 11.42 -19.93 -0.42
N THR A 189 10.60 -20.67 -1.19
CA THR A 189 9.60 -20.10 -2.09
C THR A 189 8.21 -20.60 -1.77
N TRP A 190 7.19 -19.83 -2.16
CA TRP A 190 5.81 -20.24 -2.00
C TRP A 190 5.42 -21.25 -3.08
N SER A 191 4.98 -22.44 -2.65
CA SER A 191 4.28 -23.35 -3.56
C SER A 191 2.88 -22.80 -3.90
N PRO A 192 2.43 -22.92 -5.16
CA PRO A 192 1.05 -22.59 -5.53
C PRO A 192 0.04 -23.39 -4.70
N LEU A 193 -1.05 -22.74 -4.28
CA LEU A 193 -2.13 -23.38 -3.52
C LEU A 193 -2.94 -24.36 -4.36
N ILE A 194 -3.07 -24.08 -5.65
CA ILE A 194 -3.84 -24.89 -6.60
C ILE A 194 -2.98 -25.09 -7.84
N GLU A 195 -2.83 -26.35 -8.26
CA GLU A 195 -2.08 -26.68 -9.47
C GLU A 195 -2.71 -25.98 -10.70
N GLY A 196 -1.90 -25.26 -11.48
CA GLY A 196 -2.37 -24.48 -12.63
C GLY A 196 -2.88 -23.07 -12.33
N ILE A 197 -2.96 -22.66 -11.05
CA ILE A 197 -3.28 -21.28 -10.65
C ILE A 197 -2.09 -20.74 -9.84
N ARG A 198 -1.54 -19.57 -10.21
CA ARG A 198 -0.38 -18.98 -9.50
C ARG A 198 -0.71 -18.44 -8.09
N MET A 199 -1.92 -18.64 -7.60
CA MET A 199 -2.36 -18.20 -6.27
C MET A 199 -1.48 -18.83 -5.19
N ASN A 200 -0.89 -17.99 -4.34
CA ASN A 200 0.03 -18.40 -3.29
C ASN A 200 -0.52 -18.09 -1.88
N PRO A 201 0.04 -18.69 -0.80
CA PRO A 201 -0.42 -18.45 0.56
C PRO A 201 -0.33 -16.99 1.05
N SER A 202 0.38 -16.12 0.33
CA SER A 202 0.50 -14.70 0.69
C SER A 202 -0.87 -14.00 0.76
N PHE A 203 -1.83 -14.38 -0.10
CA PHE A 203 -3.18 -13.82 -0.07
C PHE A 203 -3.91 -14.22 1.22
N LEU A 204 -3.74 -15.46 1.69
CA LEU A 204 -4.30 -15.92 2.96
C LEU A 204 -3.70 -15.18 4.15
N ILE A 205 -2.40 -14.89 4.11
CA ILE A 205 -1.72 -14.06 5.11
C ILE A 205 -2.33 -12.64 5.11
N ALA A 206 -2.57 -12.05 3.94
CA ALA A 206 -3.20 -10.74 3.82
C ALA A 206 -4.64 -10.74 4.39
N LEU A 207 -5.44 -11.77 4.12
CA LEU A 207 -6.77 -11.94 4.74
C LEU A 207 -6.68 -12.09 6.25
N GLY A 208 -5.71 -12.86 6.75
CA GLY A 208 -5.43 -12.98 8.19
C GLY A 208 -5.10 -11.64 8.83
N ALA A 209 -4.30 -10.81 8.17
CA ALA A 209 -3.98 -9.46 8.62
C ALA A 209 -5.21 -8.53 8.66
N LEU A 210 -6.14 -8.65 7.70
CA LEU A 210 -7.42 -7.91 7.74
C LEU A 210 -8.29 -8.32 8.93
N VAL A 211 -8.36 -9.63 9.22
CA VAL A 211 -9.05 -10.14 10.41
C VAL A 211 -8.38 -9.59 11.67
N GLY A 212 -7.05 -9.64 11.75
CA GLY A 212 -6.27 -9.07 12.85
C GLY A 212 -6.55 -7.57 13.04
N LEU A 213 -6.57 -6.80 11.94
CA LEU A 213 -6.91 -5.37 11.94
C LEU A 213 -8.35 -5.14 12.44
N TYR A 214 -9.31 -5.95 12.01
CA TYR A 214 -10.70 -5.86 12.47
C TYR A 214 -10.78 -6.04 13.99
N PHE A 215 -10.14 -7.06 14.55
CA PHE A 215 -10.12 -7.29 15.99
C PHE A 215 -9.39 -6.17 16.75
N LEU A 216 -8.22 -5.76 16.24
CA LEU A 216 -7.43 -4.66 16.80
C LEU A 216 -8.24 -3.37 16.92
N LEU A 217 -8.96 -3.00 15.86
CA LEU A 217 -9.71 -1.77 15.86
C LEU A 217 -11.06 -1.92 16.58
N SER A 218 -11.83 -2.99 16.32
CA SER A 218 -13.21 -3.06 16.81
C SER A 218 -13.36 -3.67 18.22
N ARG A 219 -12.43 -4.53 18.65
CA ARG A 219 -12.57 -5.31 19.89
C ARG A 219 -11.53 -5.00 20.97
N LEU A 220 -10.35 -4.51 20.61
CA LEU A 220 -9.27 -4.25 21.58
C LEU A 220 -9.29 -2.81 22.12
N TYR A 221 -8.88 -2.65 23.39
CA TYR A 221 -8.71 -1.33 24.03
C TYR A 221 -7.69 -0.47 23.29
N LEU A 222 -6.65 -1.09 22.75
CA LEU A 222 -5.66 -0.41 21.91
C LEU A 222 -6.31 0.26 20.69
N GLY A 223 -7.31 -0.37 20.06
CA GLY A 223 -8.07 0.22 18.97
C GLY A 223 -8.86 1.46 19.37
N PHE A 224 -9.37 1.50 20.60
CA PHE A 224 -9.99 2.71 21.17
C PHE A 224 -8.94 3.81 21.35
N GLN A 225 -7.77 3.49 21.91
CA GLN A 225 -6.69 4.47 22.08
C GLN A 225 -6.22 5.06 20.75
N ILE A 226 -6.04 4.21 19.73
CA ILE A 226 -5.67 4.60 18.36
C ILE A 226 -6.69 5.60 17.80
N ARG A 227 -7.99 5.27 17.83
CA ARG A 227 -9.03 6.17 17.29
C ARG A 227 -9.11 7.50 18.02
N THR A 228 -9.04 7.46 19.35
CA THR A 228 -9.13 8.66 20.18
C THR A 228 -7.91 9.56 19.94
N ALA A 229 -6.71 8.99 19.82
CA ALA A 229 -5.49 9.72 19.50
C ALA A 229 -5.56 10.45 18.15
N GLY A 230 -6.15 9.83 17.12
CA GLY A 230 -6.29 10.46 15.81
C GLY A 230 -7.43 11.47 15.70
N LEU A 231 -8.56 11.25 16.37
CA LEU A 231 -9.74 12.13 16.28
C LEU A 231 -9.63 13.38 17.15
N ALA A 232 -9.09 13.25 18.36
CA ALA A 232 -9.01 14.34 19.34
C ALA A 232 -7.73 14.19 20.19
N PRO A 233 -6.55 14.61 19.67
CA PRO A 233 -5.27 14.48 20.35
C PRO A 233 -5.26 15.07 21.77
N ASP A 234 -5.89 16.23 21.96
CA ASP A 234 -5.97 16.89 23.27
C ASP A 234 -6.79 16.06 24.26
N ALA A 235 -7.95 15.56 23.85
CA ALA A 235 -8.79 14.68 24.67
C ALA A 235 -8.08 13.35 24.98
N ALA A 236 -7.31 12.82 24.03
CA ALA A 236 -6.51 11.62 24.23
C ALA A 236 -5.42 11.86 25.28
N HIS A 237 -4.76 13.01 25.26
CA HIS A 237 -3.77 13.39 26.26
C HIS A 237 -4.40 13.53 27.66
N TYR A 238 -5.55 14.19 27.78
CA TYR A 238 -6.30 14.27 29.05
C TYR A 238 -6.75 12.89 29.57
N ALA A 239 -7.07 11.96 28.66
CA ALA A 239 -7.41 10.58 29.00
C ALA A 239 -6.18 9.69 29.31
N GLY A 240 -4.96 10.25 29.36
CA GLY A 240 -3.73 9.52 29.68
C GLY A 240 -3.18 8.65 28.54
N ILE A 241 -3.61 8.86 27.29
CA ILE A 241 -3.08 8.13 26.14
C ILE A 241 -1.71 8.72 25.77
N ASN A 242 -0.68 7.87 25.83
CA ASN A 242 0.68 8.27 25.47
C ASN A 242 0.84 8.36 23.94
N ALA A 243 0.99 9.59 23.43
CA ALA A 243 1.17 9.86 22.00
C ALA A 243 2.41 9.16 21.43
N SER A 244 3.54 9.20 22.12
CA SER A 244 4.78 8.54 21.68
C SER A 244 4.58 7.03 21.51
N ARG A 245 3.88 6.39 22.44
CA ARG A 245 3.54 4.97 22.33
C ARG A 245 2.66 4.68 21.11
N MET A 246 1.70 5.56 20.81
CA MET A 246 0.85 5.43 19.62
C MET A 246 1.66 5.59 18.32
N THR A 247 2.60 6.54 18.27
CA THR A 247 3.53 6.70 17.14
C THR A 247 4.36 5.44 16.91
N TRP A 248 5.00 4.92 17.97
CA TRP A 248 5.79 3.68 17.87
C TRP A 248 4.96 2.50 17.40
N LEU A 249 3.80 2.27 18.03
CA LEU A 249 2.94 1.14 17.69
C LEU A 249 2.45 1.23 16.23
N SER A 250 2.05 2.42 15.79
CA SER A 250 1.57 2.67 14.44
C SER A 250 2.63 2.39 13.38
N LEU A 251 3.84 2.93 13.58
CA LEU A 251 4.94 2.76 12.63
C LEU A 251 5.46 1.33 12.63
N LEU A 252 5.60 0.68 13.78
CA LEU A 252 6.06 -0.71 13.86
C LEU A 252 5.06 -1.68 13.23
N ILE A 253 3.74 -1.53 13.47
CA ILE A 253 2.74 -2.39 12.83
C ILE A 253 2.71 -2.16 11.31
N GLY A 254 2.76 -0.90 10.87
CA GLY A 254 2.83 -0.56 9.45
C GLY A 254 4.07 -1.15 8.77
N GLY A 255 5.25 -0.97 9.39
CA GLY A 255 6.52 -1.49 8.89
C GLY A 255 6.61 -3.01 8.94
N GLY A 256 6.06 -3.66 9.96
CA GLY A 256 5.99 -5.11 10.02
C GLY A 256 5.09 -5.69 8.93
N ALA A 257 3.93 -5.08 8.69
CA ALA A 257 3.03 -5.51 7.61
C ALA A 257 3.67 -5.28 6.22
N ALA A 258 4.32 -4.13 6.02
CA ALA A 258 5.04 -3.85 4.78
C ALA A 258 6.24 -4.78 4.56
N GLY A 259 7.02 -5.04 5.61
CA GLY A 259 8.14 -5.96 5.54
C GLY A 259 7.70 -7.40 5.23
N LEU A 260 6.60 -7.85 5.84
CA LEU A 260 5.98 -9.15 5.53
C LEU A 260 5.46 -9.21 4.08
N ALA A 261 4.92 -8.10 3.55
CA ALA A 261 4.55 -8.00 2.15
C ALA A 261 5.77 -8.14 1.23
N GLY A 262 6.90 -7.52 1.59
CA GLY A 262 8.16 -7.64 0.84
C GLY A 262 8.67 -9.08 0.78
N VAL A 263 8.67 -9.80 1.91
CA VAL A 263 9.04 -11.23 1.91
C VAL A 263 8.12 -12.04 1.01
N ASN A 264 6.82 -11.79 1.08
CA ASN A 264 5.85 -12.51 0.26
C ASN A 264 6.02 -12.25 -1.24
N GLU A 265 6.43 -11.05 -1.63
CA GLU A 265 6.70 -10.71 -3.03
C GLU A 265 7.99 -11.40 -3.52
N VAL A 266 9.07 -11.35 -2.74
CA VAL A 266 10.34 -11.98 -3.15
C VAL A 266 10.29 -13.50 -3.08
N ALA A 267 9.59 -14.09 -2.11
CA ALA A 267 9.44 -15.54 -1.97
C ALA A 267 8.33 -16.11 -2.87
N GLY A 268 7.42 -15.27 -3.36
CA GLY A 268 6.29 -15.68 -4.19
C GLY A 268 6.59 -15.52 -5.68
N PRO A 269 6.12 -14.45 -6.32
CA PRO A 269 6.25 -14.27 -7.76
C PRO A 269 7.68 -14.09 -8.27
N ILE A 270 8.59 -13.48 -7.49
CA ILE A 270 9.94 -13.14 -7.97
C ILE A 270 10.92 -14.31 -7.82
N GLY A 271 10.95 -14.96 -6.65
CA GLY A 271 11.84 -16.09 -6.36
C GLY A 271 13.32 -15.74 -6.14
N GLN A 272 13.66 -14.45 -6.12
CA GLN A 272 15.02 -13.94 -5.88
C GLN A 272 14.99 -12.45 -5.50
N LEU A 273 16.14 -11.87 -5.17
CA LEU A 273 16.31 -10.42 -5.03
C LEU A 273 16.78 -9.83 -6.36
N LEU A 274 16.00 -8.87 -6.85
CA LEU A 274 16.30 -8.04 -8.02
C LEU A 274 16.61 -6.60 -7.57
N PRO A 275 17.18 -5.75 -8.45
CA PRO A 275 17.41 -4.34 -8.13
C PRO A 275 16.13 -3.57 -7.83
N ASP A 276 15.01 -4.03 -8.40
CA ASP A 276 13.67 -3.56 -8.13
C ASP A 276 12.78 -4.78 -7.85
N ILE A 277 12.11 -4.78 -6.70
CA ILE A 277 11.25 -5.86 -6.23
C ILE A 277 9.78 -5.43 -6.07
N SER A 278 9.46 -4.15 -6.31
CA SER A 278 8.12 -3.62 -6.05
C SER A 278 7.82 -2.45 -7.00
N PRO A 279 6.74 -2.54 -7.81
CA PRO A 279 6.28 -1.45 -8.65
C PRO A 279 5.49 -0.44 -7.80
N GLU A 280 6.10 0.11 -6.76
CA GLU A 280 5.54 1.14 -5.87
C GLU A 280 4.31 0.69 -5.04
N TYR A 281 4.25 -0.58 -4.63
CA TYR A 281 3.11 -1.11 -3.85
C TYR A 281 2.85 -0.36 -2.54
N GLY A 282 3.90 0.11 -1.87
CA GLY A 282 3.83 0.90 -0.64
C GLY A 282 3.08 2.21 -0.83
N PHE A 283 3.31 2.92 -1.95
CA PHE A 283 2.57 4.13 -2.29
C PHE A 283 1.13 3.81 -2.72
N ALA A 284 0.95 2.79 -3.56
CA ALA A 284 -0.37 2.33 -3.98
C ALA A 284 -1.25 1.87 -2.80
N ALA A 285 -0.66 1.26 -1.78
CA ALA A 285 -1.37 0.82 -0.57
C ALA A 285 -1.96 1.99 0.24
N ILE A 286 -1.41 3.21 0.13
CA ILE A 286 -2.02 4.41 0.71
C ILE A 286 -3.37 4.67 0.06
N ILE A 287 -3.43 4.58 -1.28
CA ILE A 287 -4.67 4.73 -2.05
C ILE A 287 -5.68 3.65 -1.61
N VAL A 288 -5.23 2.41 -1.45
CA VAL A 288 -6.06 1.29 -0.97
C VAL A 288 -6.63 1.58 0.42
N ALA A 289 -5.82 2.07 1.36
CA ALA A 289 -6.27 2.38 2.72
C ALA A 289 -7.35 3.47 2.74
N TYR A 290 -7.19 4.53 1.93
CA TYR A 290 -8.16 5.63 1.83
C TYR A 290 -9.42 5.23 1.06
N LEU A 291 -9.29 4.55 -0.07
CA LEU A 291 -10.42 4.03 -0.84
C LEU A 291 -11.25 3.05 0.00
N GLY A 292 -10.56 2.21 0.79
CA GLY A 292 -11.17 1.31 1.75
C GLY A 292 -11.71 1.98 3.02
N ARG A 293 -11.63 3.31 3.11
CA ARG A 293 -12.07 4.13 4.26
C ARG A 293 -11.54 3.64 5.61
N LEU A 294 -10.30 3.16 5.64
CA LEU A 294 -9.64 2.63 6.84
C LEU A 294 -10.45 1.49 7.50
N HIS A 295 -11.21 0.73 6.72
CA HIS A 295 -12.03 -0.39 7.18
C HIS A 295 -11.57 -1.69 6.52
N PRO A 296 -11.42 -2.81 7.26
CA PRO A 296 -10.87 -4.05 6.73
C PRO A 296 -11.56 -4.56 5.46
N VAL A 297 -12.89 -4.55 5.43
CA VAL A 297 -13.67 -4.96 4.24
C VAL A 297 -13.46 -4.01 3.06
N GLY A 298 -13.34 -2.70 3.33
CA GLY A 298 -13.07 -1.74 2.28
C GLY A 298 -11.67 -1.90 1.69
N ILE A 299 -10.68 -2.19 2.54
CA ILE A 299 -9.29 -2.46 2.14
C ILE A 299 -9.22 -3.70 1.25
N LEU A 300 -9.98 -4.76 1.53
CA LEU A 300 -10.04 -5.95 0.68
C LEU A 300 -10.47 -5.61 -0.74
N PHE A 301 -11.63 -4.94 -0.90
CA PHE A 301 -12.14 -4.59 -2.22
C PHE A 301 -11.29 -3.54 -2.94
N ALA A 302 -10.76 -2.56 -2.21
CA ALA A 302 -9.86 -1.55 -2.75
C ALA A 302 -8.53 -2.17 -3.20
N GLY A 303 -8.00 -3.14 -2.46
CA GLY A 303 -6.77 -3.86 -2.81
C GLY A 303 -6.94 -4.72 -4.06
N LEU A 304 -8.08 -5.42 -4.18
CA LEU A 304 -8.44 -6.16 -5.40
C LEU A 304 -8.60 -5.21 -6.61
N LEU A 305 -9.23 -4.06 -6.43
CA LEU A 305 -9.35 -3.07 -7.51
C LEU A 305 -7.98 -2.51 -7.92
N MET A 306 -7.10 -2.21 -6.97
CA MET A 306 -5.75 -1.73 -7.28
C MET A 306 -4.90 -2.80 -7.95
N ALA A 307 -5.00 -4.06 -7.52
CA ALA A 307 -4.36 -5.18 -8.20
C ALA A 307 -4.86 -5.33 -9.65
N LEU A 308 -6.16 -5.13 -9.89
CA LEU A 308 -6.73 -5.11 -11.24
C LEU A 308 -6.16 -3.96 -12.08
N ILE A 309 -5.90 -2.79 -11.49
CA ILE A 309 -5.27 -1.66 -12.19
C ILE A 309 -3.83 -2.00 -12.60
N TYR A 310 -3.05 -2.67 -11.73
CA TYR A 310 -1.71 -3.14 -12.08
C TYR A 310 -1.74 -4.15 -13.23
N LEU A 311 -2.54 -5.22 -13.10
CA LEU A 311 -2.63 -6.25 -14.15
C LEU A 311 -3.22 -5.73 -15.45
N GLY A 312 -4.16 -4.79 -15.35
CA GLY A 312 -4.74 -4.10 -16.50
C GLY A 312 -3.73 -3.22 -17.22
N GLY A 313 -2.89 -2.53 -16.45
CA GLY A 313 -1.75 -1.77 -16.95
C GLY A 313 -0.75 -2.63 -17.70
N GLU A 314 -0.29 -3.72 -17.09
CA GLU A 314 0.60 -4.71 -17.70
C GLU A 314 -0.03 -5.30 -18.99
N SER A 315 -1.32 -5.67 -18.95
CA SER A 315 -2.06 -6.20 -20.10
C SER A 315 -2.20 -5.19 -21.23
N ALA A 316 -2.49 -3.92 -20.90
CA ALA A 316 -2.59 -2.84 -21.88
C ALA A 316 -1.22 -2.50 -22.47
N GLN A 317 -0.15 -2.49 -21.67
CA GLN A 317 1.21 -2.28 -22.16
C GLN A 317 1.58 -3.33 -23.22
N ILE A 318 1.27 -4.61 -22.97
CA ILE A 318 1.57 -5.71 -23.89
C ILE A 318 0.65 -5.66 -25.13
N ALA A 319 -0.67 -5.63 -24.94
CA ALA A 319 -1.63 -5.81 -26.03
C ALA A 319 -1.87 -4.53 -26.85
N LEU A 320 -1.79 -3.35 -26.22
CA LEU A 320 -2.06 -2.07 -26.87
C LEU A 320 -0.78 -1.26 -27.11
N GLN A 321 0.39 -1.72 -26.66
CA GLN A 321 1.67 -1.03 -26.78
C GLN A 321 1.61 0.40 -26.23
N VAL A 322 0.93 0.57 -25.08
CA VAL A 322 0.94 1.84 -24.35
C VAL A 322 2.10 1.87 -23.35
N PRO A 323 2.59 3.04 -22.95
CA PRO A 323 3.63 3.13 -21.91
C PRO A 323 3.14 2.59 -20.57
N ASP A 324 4.05 2.00 -19.78
CA ASP A 324 3.77 1.55 -18.42
C ASP A 324 3.26 2.68 -17.49
N SER A 325 3.66 3.92 -17.79
CA SER A 325 3.18 5.12 -17.09
C SER A 325 1.66 5.27 -17.07
N VAL A 326 0.92 4.60 -17.97
CA VAL A 326 -0.55 4.55 -17.93
C VAL A 326 -1.05 4.01 -16.60
N THR A 327 -0.42 2.98 -16.05
CA THR A 327 -0.76 2.41 -14.73
C THR A 327 -0.69 3.49 -13.66
N GLY A 328 0.44 4.20 -13.56
CA GLY A 328 0.64 5.30 -12.60
C GLY A 328 -0.35 6.45 -12.79
N VAL A 329 -0.73 6.79 -14.03
CA VAL A 329 -1.77 7.80 -14.30
C VAL A 329 -3.12 7.37 -13.73
N PHE A 330 -3.53 6.11 -13.92
CA PHE A 330 -4.77 5.59 -13.34
C PHE A 330 -4.77 5.62 -11.81
N GLN A 331 -3.65 5.27 -11.18
CA GLN A 331 -3.48 5.32 -9.72
C GLN A 331 -3.57 6.77 -9.20
N GLY A 332 -2.85 7.69 -9.86
CA GLY A 332 -2.87 9.12 -9.51
C GLY A 332 -4.26 9.73 -9.68
N MET A 333 -4.98 9.39 -10.75
CA MET A 333 -6.37 9.81 -10.96
C MET A 333 -7.31 9.26 -9.89
N LEU A 334 -7.17 7.99 -9.53
CA LEU A 334 -7.99 7.38 -8.48
C LEU A 334 -7.77 8.09 -7.15
N LEU A 335 -6.52 8.31 -6.75
CA LEU A 335 -6.19 9.08 -5.55
C LEU A 335 -6.77 10.50 -5.60
N PHE A 336 -6.56 11.21 -6.73
CA PHE A 336 -7.05 12.57 -6.91
C PHE A 336 -8.57 12.66 -6.81
N PHE A 337 -9.31 11.76 -7.46
CA PHE A 337 -10.77 11.74 -7.40
C PHE A 337 -11.29 11.32 -6.03
N ILE A 338 -10.65 10.38 -5.33
CA ILE A 338 -11.00 10.07 -3.94
C ILE A 338 -10.88 11.31 -3.07
N LEU A 339 -9.74 12.00 -3.13
CA LEU A 339 -9.49 13.21 -2.35
C LEU A 339 -10.45 14.34 -2.70
N ALA A 340 -10.73 14.54 -4.00
CA ALA A 340 -11.67 15.56 -4.47
C ALA A 340 -13.10 15.26 -3.98
N VAL A 341 -13.56 14.02 -4.12
CA VAL A 341 -14.90 13.62 -3.67
C VAL A 341 -15.01 13.73 -2.15
N ASP A 342 -14.04 13.23 -1.39
CA ASP A 342 -14.04 13.37 0.07
C ASP A 342 -14.00 14.84 0.51
N PHE A 343 -13.32 15.72 -0.23
CA PHE A 343 -13.36 17.16 0.01
C PHE A 343 -14.79 17.71 -0.17
N PHE A 344 -15.49 17.38 -1.26
CA PHE A 344 -16.87 17.84 -1.49
C PHE A 344 -17.91 17.19 -0.57
N VAL A 345 -17.62 16.01 -0.01
CA VAL A 345 -18.45 15.38 1.02
C VAL A 345 -18.33 16.15 2.35
N ASN A 346 -17.12 16.56 2.72
CA ASN A 346 -16.85 17.23 3.99
C ASN A 346 -17.04 18.74 3.96
N PHE A 347 -16.92 19.38 2.79
CA PHE A 347 -17.05 20.83 2.62
C PHE A 347 -18.22 21.16 1.70
N ARG A 348 -18.95 22.24 2.02
CA ARG A 348 -19.97 22.83 1.15
C ARG A 348 -19.44 24.14 0.57
N LEU A 349 -19.75 24.38 -0.71
CA LEU A 349 -19.58 25.68 -1.34
C LEU A 349 -20.70 26.60 -0.84
N ARG A 350 -20.35 27.63 -0.08
CA ARG A 350 -21.29 28.68 0.30
C ARG A 350 -20.87 29.99 -0.34
N MET A 351 -21.79 30.60 -1.08
CA MET A 351 -21.61 31.96 -1.57
C MET A 351 -21.78 32.92 -0.40
N ALA A 352 -20.67 33.48 0.09
CA ALA A 352 -20.70 34.49 1.13
C ALA A 352 -20.79 35.87 0.46
N ARG A 353 -21.81 36.65 0.83
CA ARG A 353 -21.82 38.08 0.52
C ARG A 353 -20.72 38.71 1.37
N ARG A 354 -19.76 39.39 0.74
CA ARG A 354 -18.74 40.18 1.45
C ARG A 354 -19.48 41.28 2.22
N SER A 355 -19.75 41.06 3.50
CA SER A 355 -20.15 42.15 4.38
C SER A 355 -18.99 43.14 4.39
N GLN A 356 -19.26 44.38 3.97
CA GLN A 356 -18.35 45.47 4.24
C GLN A 356 -18.18 45.51 5.76
N GLU A 357 -17.00 45.17 6.25
CA GLU A 357 -16.59 45.54 7.59
C GLU A 357 -16.74 47.06 7.67
N GLY A 358 -17.75 47.50 8.40
CA GLY A 358 -17.86 48.89 8.79
C GLY A 358 -16.66 49.20 9.65
N THR A 359 -15.79 50.07 9.14
CA THR A 359 -15.09 51.02 9.99
C THR A 359 -16.11 51.68 10.91
N ASN A 360 -16.01 51.40 12.20
CA ASN A 360 -16.24 52.34 13.29
C ASN A 360 -15.43 51.89 14.50
#